data_AF-A0A821FSD3-F1
#
_entry.id   AF-A0A821FSD3-F1
#
_cell.length_a   1.000
_cell.length_b   1.000
_cell.length_c   1.000
_cell.angle_alpha   90.00
_cell.angle_beta   90.00
_cell.angle_gamma   90.00
#
_symmetry.space_group_name_H-M   'P 1'
#
loop_
_entity.id
_entity.type
_entity.pdbx_description
1 polymer ?
#
loop_
_entity_poly.entity_id
_entity_poly.type
_entity_poly.pdbx_seq_one_letter_code
_entity_poly.pdbx_strand_id
1 'polypeptide(L)'
;MLSFTSTSGPDLQNISVLQPGYDLASKSNITNLMVTHLSRFSIIHFMDWTTTNTNLEETIPFIANQLNSNVDIWINIPYGATDEYVLNVAQLMLNQLNPTINIYVEFSNELWNLIFAQATANLKATNDSVLNQGDPLRLAYDNSANYWYWAFRRIASQIKRIFDLFKIVFGQENVGPWKRIRSILAGQCVNPTIIIQGLDYLNKVYGSPSTFLHGIAIAPYFDLSQYKTWSNLTTDQVIEGFNSSIQTFLPERGWSQQAPVGVHVVYAAWYGLAVHGYEGGPDTAAGCGGCSLSAKINATRDNRMTDLCVSFLNGWYRSGFQPLNWWVTGAAQITTYTSWNLLEDMRQETLIDTTTMFNSSSPVAQLP
;
A
#
# COMPACT_ATOMS: atom_id res chain seq x y z
N MET A 1 -20.08 -3.88 23.61
CA MET A 1 -20.23 -2.41 23.73
C MET A 1 -20.21 -2.11 25.23
N LEU A 2 -19.22 -1.34 25.71
CA LEU A 2 -19.17 -0.87 27.10
C LEU A 2 -20.18 0.27 27.26
N SER A 3 -20.99 0.23 28.32
CA SER A 3 -21.94 1.29 28.65
C SER A 3 -21.81 1.62 30.13
N PHE A 4 -21.71 2.91 30.43
CA PHE A 4 -21.65 3.43 31.80
C PHE A 4 -22.97 4.13 32.09
N THR A 5 -23.64 3.73 33.16
CA THR A 5 -24.90 4.33 33.60
C THR A 5 -24.75 4.85 35.03
N SER A 6 -25.54 5.87 35.37
CA SER A 6 -25.60 6.46 36.71
C SER A 6 -24.28 7.05 37.25
N THR A 7 -23.47 7.70 36.39
CA THR A 7 -22.25 8.39 36.79
C THR A 7 -22.58 9.71 37.53
N SER A 8 -22.03 9.92 38.73
CA SER A 8 -22.33 11.05 39.62
C SER A 8 -21.11 11.90 40.04
N GLY A 9 -20.06 11.95 39.20
CA GLY A 9 -18.84 12.72 39.43
C GLY A 9 -18.42 13.55 38.20
N PRO A 10 -17.31 14.32 38.27
CA PRO A 10 -16.74 14.96 37.07
C PRO A 10 -16.51 13.86 36.02
N ASP A 11 -16.81 14.17 34.76
CA ASP A 11 -16.93 13.21 33.66
C ASP A 11 -15.92 12.06 33.71
N LEU A 12 -16.36 10.86 33.32
CA LEU A 12 -15.50 9.68 33.22
C LEU A 12 -14.37 9.97 32.23
N GLN A 13 -13.16 10.21 32.73
CA GLN A 13 -11.98 10.59 31.96
C GLN A 13 -10.88 9.52 32.15
N ASN A 14 -9.99 9.39 31.17
CA ASN A 14 -8.81 8.50 31.22
C ASN A 14 -9.13 7.00 31.36
N ILE A 15 -10.16 6.50 30.66
CA ILE A 15 -10.46 5.06 30.61
C ILE A 15 -9.54 4.39 29.59
N SER A 16 -8.79 3.39 30.03
CA SER A 16 -8.05 2.48 29.15
C SER A 16 -8.66 1.08 29.23
N VAL A 17 -8.98 0.49 28.08
CA VAL A 17 -9.45 -0.90 27.98
C VAL A 17 -8.31 -1.73 27.44
N LEU A 18 -7.70 -2.53 28.32
CA LEU A 18 -6.60 -3.42 27.97
C LEU A 18 -7.08 -4.86 27.94
N GLN A 19 -6.52 -5.67 27.03
CA GLN A 19 -6.74 -7.12 27.06
C GLN A 19 -6.10 -7.73 28.33
N PRO A 20 -6.52 -8.91 28.78
CA PRO A 20 -5.84 -9.63 29.86
C PRO A 20 -4.37 -9.91 29.53
N GLY A 21 -3.46 -9.70 30.50
CA GLY A 21 -2.01 -9.94 30.33
C GLY A 21 -1.18 -8.70 29.95
N TYR A 22 -1.79 -7.52 29.86
CA TYR A 22 -1.14 -6.26 29.53
C TYR A 22 -0.81 -5.42 30.77
N ASP A 23 0.29 -4.66 30.71
CA ASP A 23 0.70 -3.75 31.78
C ASP A 23 -0.33 -2.61 31.93
N LEU A 24 -0.98 -2.58 33.10
CA LEU A 24 -1.99 -1.59 33.46
C LEU A 24 -1.44 -0.17 33.60
N ALA A 25 -0.11 -0.01 33.71
CA ALA A 25 0.57 1.27 33.72
C ALA A 25 0.97 1.76 32.31
N SER A 26 0.79 0.93 31.26
CA SER A 26 1.14 1.31 29.89
C SER A 26 0.26 2.47 29.41
N LYS A 27 0.91 3.54 28.98
CA LYS A 27 0.26 4.70 28.34
C LYS A 27 0.11 4.53 26.82
N SER A 28 0.67 3.48 26.24
CA SER A 28 0.52 3.15 24.83
C SER A 28 -0.17 1.80 24.65
N ASN A 29 -1.01 1.73 23.62
CA ASN A 29 -1.64 0.52 23.13
C ASN A 29 -0.72 -0.28 22.19
N ILE A 30 0.48 0.23 21.88
CA ILE A 30 1.49 -0.50 21.10
C ILE A 30 2.11 -1.59 21.98
N THR A 31 1.87 -2.83 21.58
CA THR A 31 2.25 -4.01 22.36
C THR A 31 3.62 -4.54 21.95
N ASN A 32 4.35 -5.21 22.85
CA ASN A 32 5.59 -5.91 22.47
C ASN A 32 5.38 -6.92 21.34
N LEU A 33 4.19 -7.55 21.28
CA LEU A 33 3.81 -8.46 20.22
C LEU A 33 3.68 -7.73 18.88
N MET A 34 3.02 -6.57 18.86
CA MET A 34 2.91 -5.71 17.68
C MET A 34 4.29 -5.20 17.25
N VAL A 35 5.11 -4.71 18.17
CA VAL A 35 6.50 -4.29 17.88
C VAL A 35 7.29 -5.44 17.27
N THR A 36 7.24 -6.64 17.87
CA THR A 36 7.97 -7.82 17.39
C THR A 36 7.51 -8.24 16.00
N HIS A 37 6.19 -8.25 15.75
CA HIS A 37 5.63 -8.59 14.45
C HIS A 37 6.01 -7.56 13.37
N LEU A 38 5.79 -6.27 13.66
CA LEU A 38 6.09 -5.19 12.72
C LEU A 38 7.58 -5.05 12.41
N SER A 39 8.46 -5.37 13.37
CA SER A 39 9.92 -5.33 13.19
C SER A 39 10.45 -6.36 12.19
N ARG A 40 9.61 -7.27 11.67
CA ARG A 40 10.01 -8.27 10.66
C ARG A 40 9.93 -7.75 9.23
N PHE A 41 9.20 -6.66 9.01
CA PHE A 41 9.04 -6.08 7.69
C PHE A 41 10.13 -5.05 7.43
N SER A 42 10.53 -4.90 6.17
CA SER A 42 11.45 -3.85 5.74
C SER A 42 10.75 -2.49 5.64
N ILE A 43 9.43 -2.48 5.41
CA ILE A 43 8.62 -1.29 5.20
C ILE A 43 7.20 -1.50 5.75
N ILE A 44 6.60 -0.45 6.30
CA ILE A 44 5.19 -0.44 6.71
C ILE A 44 4.47 0.71 6.01
N HIS A 45 3.37 0.39 5.32
CA HIS A 45 2.49 1.36 4.68
C HIS A 45 1.36 1.81 5.59
N PHE A 46 1.38 3.09 5.96
CA PHE A 46 0.37 3.75 6.77
C PHE A 46 -0.67 4.42 5.87
N MET A 47 -1.69 3.64 5.47
CA MET A 47 -2.74 4.05 4.53
C MET A 47 -3.56 5.27 4.99
N ASP A 48 -3.79 5.40 6.30
CA ASP A 48 -4.59 6.49 6.85
C ASP A 48 -3.75 7.37 7.77
N TRP A 49 -3.17 8.41 7.20
CA TRP A 49 -2.42 9.40 7.96
C TRP A 49 -3.28 10.06 9.05
N THR A 50 -4.54 10.38 8.73
CA THR A 50 -5.41 11.14 9.64
C THR A 50 -5.87 10.29 10.81
N THR A 51 -6.29 9.05 10.57
CA THR A 51 -6.79 8.17 11.64
C THR A 51 -5.64 7.60 12.47
N THR A 52 -4.45 7.40 11.87
CA THR A 52 -3.26 6.98 12.62
C THR A 52 -2.73 8.10 13.54
N ASN A 53 -2.81 9.37 13.12
CA ASN A 53 -2.30 10.50 13.91
C ASN A 53 -3.37 11.27 14.71
N THR A 54 -4.66 10.90 14.64
CA THR A 54 -5.70 11.49 15.51
C THR A 54 -5.54 11.12 16.98
N ASN A 55 -4.74 10.08 17.27
CA ASN A 55 -4.27 9.82 18.62
C ASN A 55 -2.97 10.60 18.84
N LEU A 56 -3.03 11.72 19.57
CA LEU A 56 -1.86 12.58 19.85
C LEU A 56 -0.71 11.82 20.55
N GLU A 57 -1.01 10.67 21.15
CA GLU A 57 -0.05 9.83 21.87
C GLU A 57 0.66 8.81 20.96
N GLU A 58 0.13 8.49 19.76
CA GLU A 58 0.60 7.37 18.93
C GLU A 58 0.77 7.75 17.44
N THR A 59 1.55 8.80 17.18
CA THR A 59 1.86 9.25 15.81
C THR A 59 2.69 8.22 15.03
N ILE A 60 2.72 8.33 13.69
CA ILE A 60 3.58 7.46 12.86
C ILE A 60 5.06 7.49 13.29
N PRO A 61 5.68 8.67 13.55
CA PRO A 61 7.02 8.71 14.13
C PRO A 61 7.14 7.98 15.47
N PHE A 62 6.15 8.11 16.35
CA PHE A 62 6.15 7.41 17.64
C PHE A 62 6.18 5.90 17.41
N ILE A 63 5.25 5.36 16.60
CA ILE A 63 5.17 3.93 16.29
C ILE A 63 6.47 3.43 15.67
N ALA A 64 6.95 4.08 14.60
CA ALA A 64 8.11 3.64 13.84
C ALA A 64 9.39 3.63 14.70
N ASN A 65 9.56 4.62 15.59
CA ASN A 65 10.72 4.69 16.48
C ASN A 65 10.72 3.62 17.60
N GLN A 66 9.58 2.96 17.87
CA GLN A 66 9.55 1.85 18.83
C GLN A 66 9.99 0.51 18.23
N LEU A 67 10.16 0.42 16.90
CA LEU A 67 10.50 -0.83 16.23
C LEU A 67 11.96 -1.21 16.49
N ASN A 68 12.21 -2.50 16.70
CA ASN A 68 13.54 -3.03 17.07
C ASN A 68 14.50 -3.10 15.87
N SER A 69 14.01 -2.84 14.67
CA SER A 69 14.74 -2.85 13.41
C SER A 69 14.50 -1.53 12.65
N ASN A 70 15.38 -1.22 11.70
CA ASN A 70 15.21 -0.05 10.83
C ASN A 70 14.13 -0.35 9.77
N VAL A 71 12.87 -0.14 10.14
CA VAL A 71 11.71 -0.32 9.25
C VAL A 71 11.39 1.00 8.57
N ASP A 72 11.43 1.02 7.24
CA ASP A 72 11.02 2.19 6.46
C ASP A 72 9.52 2.42 6.58
N ILE A 73 9.07 3.66 6.36
CA ILE A 73 7.64 3.99 6.37
C ILE A 73 7.17 4.40 4.98
N TRP A 74 5.92 4.08 4.65
CA TRP A 74 5.23 4.61 3.47
C TRP A 74 3.97 5.34 3.93
N ILE A 75 3.75 6.54 3.41
CA ILE A 75 2.62 7.40 3.77
C ILE A 75 1.91 7.94 2.52
N ASN A 76 0.59 8.08 2.60
CA ASN A 76 -0.18 8.83 1.61
C ASN A 76 -0.40 10.26 2.11
N ILE A 77 -0.16 11.23 1.23
CA ILE A 77 -0.66 12.59 1.40
C ILE A 77 -2.11 12.62 0.94
N PRO A 78 -3.08 13.02 1.79
CA PRO A 78 -4.50 13.04 1.42
C PRO A 78 -4.78 13.88 0.17
N TYR A 79 -5.75 13.46 -0.64
CA TYR A 79 -6.11 14.14 -1.90
C TYR A 79 -6.32 15.66 -1.74
N GLY A 80 -6.98 16.08 -0.67
CA GLY A 80 -7.31 17.49 -0.38
C GLY A 80 -6.24 18.28 0.37
N ALA A 81 -5.03 17.73 0.57
CA ALA A 81 -3.98 18.36 1.35
C ALA A 81 -3.46 19.65 0.69
N THR A 82 -3.50 20.75 1.45
CA THR A 82 -2.88 22.03 1.10
C THR A 82 -1.35 21.94 1.13
N ASP A 83 -0.65 22.93 0.55
CA ASP A 83 0.81 23.02 0.66
C ASP A 83 1.26 23.09 2.13
N GLU A 84 0.56 23.87 2.95
CA GLU A 84 0.82 24.01 4.39
C GLU A 84 0.72 22.67 5.13
N TYR A 85 -0.29 21.86 4.82
CA TYR A 85 -0.43 20.53 5.39
C TYR A 85 0.78 19.65 5.06
N VAL A 86 1.20 19.62 3.79
CA VAL A 86 2.34 18.80 3.33
C VAL A 86 3.63 19.27 4.00
N LEU A 87 3.84 20.58 4.14
CA LEU A 87 4.99 21.14 4.85
C LEU A 87 4.99 20.75 6.34
N ASN A 88 3.83 20.79 7.00
CA ASN A 88 3.69 20.38 8.40
C ASN A 88 3.96 18.88 8.58
N VAL A 89 3.48 18.03 7.65
CA VAL A 89 3.79 16.60 7.63
C VAL A 89 5.30 16.36 7.49
N ALA A 90 5.94 17.06 6.53
CA ALA A 90 7.38 16.95 6.34
C ALA A 90 8.15 17.42 7.60
N GLN A 91 7.73 18.51 8.23
CA GLN A 91 8.37 19.04 9.44
C GLN A 91 8.22 18.08 10.63
N LEU A 92 7.04 17.48 10.80
CA LEU A 92 6.79 16.46 11.82
C LEU A 92 7.75 15.29 11.66
N MET A 93 7.87 14.77 10.44
CA MET A 93 8.74 13.65 10.12
C MET A 93 10.22 13.99 10.31
N LEU A 94 10.66 15.18 9.89
CA LEU A 94 12.03 15.62 10.09
C LEU A 94 12.39 15.71 11.59
N ASN A 95 11.46 16.20 12.40
CA ASN A 95 11.70 16.48 13.82
C ASN A 95 11.57 15.25 14.71
N GLN A 96 10.69 14.30 14.37
CA GLN A 96 10.31 13.23 15.27
C GLN A 96 10.69 11.83 14.79
N LEU A 97 10.84 11.60 13.48
CA LEU A 97 11.18 10.27 12.97
C LEU A 97 12.69 10.05 13.02
N ASN A 98 13.11 8.85 13.44
CA ASN A 98 14.51 8.45 13.44
C ASN A 98 15.18 8.77 12.09
N PRO A 99 16.34 9.47 12.07
CA PRO A 99 17.00 9.90 10.85
C PRO A 99 17.44 8.78 9.91
N THR A 100 17.53 7.53 10.37
CA THR A 100 17.90 6.37 9.54
C THR A 100 16.74 5.75 8.78
N ILE A 101 15.49 6.14 9.10
CA ILE A 101 14.27 5.64 8.47
C ILE A 101 14.01 6.41 7.17
N ASN A 102 13.85 5.68 6.06
CA ASN A 102 13.39 6.25 4.80
C ASN A 102 11.86 6.41 4.80
N ILE A 103 11.39 7.40 4.06
CA ILE A 103 9.98 7.77 3.96
C ILE A 103 9.57 7.69 2.48
N TYR A 104 8.73 6.72 2.17
CA TYR A 104 8.04 6.60 0.90
C TYR A 104 6.80 7.48 0.95
N VAL A 105 6.62 8.33 -0.06
CA VAL A 105 5.52 9.29 -0.08
C VAL A 105 4.75 9.17 -1.37
N GLU A 106 3.43 9.05 -1.24
CA GLU A 106 2.49 8.89 -2.35
C GLU A 106 1.39 9.96 -2.30
N PHE A 107 0.84 10.34 -3.45
CA PHE A 107 -0.32 11.23 -3.52
C PHE A 107 -1.64 10.45 -3.47
N SER A 108 -2.28 10.41 -2.30
CA SER A 108 -3.55 9.72 -2.02
C SER A 108 -3.53 8.24 -2.38
N ASN A 109 -4.64 7.51 -2.19
CA ASN A 109 -4.78 6.11 -2.62
C ASN A 109 -5.77 5.96 -3.78
N GLU A 110 -5.47 5.05 -4.72
CA GLU A 110 -6.32 4.60 -5.84
C GLU A 110 -7.11 5.70 -6.56
N LEU A 111 -6.45 6.78 -6.97
CA LEU A 111 -7.09 7.90 -7.70
C LEU A 111 -7.62 7.53 -9.09
N TRP A 112 -7.45 6.28 -9.51
CA TRP A 112 -8.00 5.67 -10.72
C TRP A 112 -9.33 4.93 -10.46
N ASN A 113 -9.67 4.62 -9.21
CA ASN A 113 -10.79 3.78 -8.84
C ASN A 113 -12.00 4.61 -8.39
N LEU A 114 -13.00 4.78 -9.27
CA LEU A 114 -14.16 5.64 -9.03
C LEU A 114 -15.09 5.20 -7.89
N ILE A 115 -14.91 4.00 -7.32
CA ILE A 115 -15.63 3.63 -6.09
C ILE A 115 -15.22 4.52 -4.91
N PHE A 116 -14.03 5.13 -4.99
CA PHE A 116 -13.53 6.03 -3.97
C PHE A 116 -13.77 7.51 -4.34
N ALA A 117 -14.16 8.29 -3.34
CA ALA A 117 -14.49 9.70 -3.51
C ALA A 117 -13.32 10.52 -4.06
N GLN A 118 -12.09 10.21 -3.64
CA GLN A 118 -10.89 10.91 -4.11
C GLN A 118 -10.63 10.74 -5.61
N ALA A 119 -10.96 9.58 -6.20
CA ALA A 119 -10.78 9.36 -7.64
C ALA A 119 -11.76 10.22 -8.44
N THR A 120 -13.02 10.27 -8.00
CA THR A 120 -14.04 11.16 -8.58
C THR A 120 -13.65 12.63 -8.44
N ALA A 121 -13.14 13.02 -7.27
CA ALA A 121 -12.66 14.38 -7.04
C ALA A 121 -11.47 14.75 -7.94
N ASN A 122 -10.51 13.83 -8.13
CA ASN A 122 -9.37 14.00 -9.03
C ASN A 122 -9.84 14.24 -10.47
N LEU A 123 -10.75 13.41 -10.97
CA LEU A 123 -11.32 13.56 -12.30
C LEU A 123 -11.99 14.92 -12.50
N LYS A 124 -12.78 15.37 -11.51
CA LYS A 124 -13.43 16.68 -11.53
C LYS A 124 -12.40 17.82 -11.56
N ALA A 125 -11.39 17.78 -10.69
CA ALA A 125 -10.38 18.83 -10.60
C ALA A 125 -9.50 18.88 -11.86
N THR A 126 -9.20 17.73 -12.46
CA THR A 126 -8.52 17.63 -13.75
C THR A 126 -9.31 18.34 -14.85
N ASN A 127 -10.60 18.01 -14.99
CA ASN A 127 -11.43 18.61 -16.04
C ASN A 127 -11.55 20.13 -15.86
N ASP A 128 -11.72 20.58 -14.61
CA ASP A 128 -11.75 22.01 -14.30
C ASP A 128 -10.43 22.71 -14.66
N SER A 129 -9.28 22.11 -14.31
CA SER A 129 -7.95 22.61 -14.67
C SER A 129 -7.81 22.79 -16.18
N VAL A 130 -8.18 21.79 -16.98
CA VAL A 130 -7.98 21.83 -18.44
C VAL A 130 -9.00 22.74 -19.11
N LEU A 131 -10.29 22.61 -18.78
CA LEU A 131 -11.38 23.24 -19.52
C LEU A 131 -11.69 24.66 -19.07
N ASN A 132 -11.49 24.98 -17.78
CA ASN A 132 -11.92 26.25 -17.21
C ASN A 132 -10.74 27.15 -16.77
N GLN A 133 -9.60 26.57 -16.41
CA GLN A 133 -8.44 27.33 -15.89
C GLN A 133 -7.32 27.54 -16.93
N GLY A 134 -7.49 27.07 -18.16
CA GLY A 134 -6.49 27.21 -19.22
C GLY A 134 -5.31 26.24 -19.10
N ASP A 135 -5.52 25.09 -18.45
CA ASP A 135 -4.54 24.01 -18.26
C ASP A 135 -3.20 24.44 -17.64
N PRO A 136 -3.20 25.06 -16.44
CA PRO A 136 -1.96 25.54 -15.80
C PRO A 136 -0.98 24.40 -15.47
N LEU A 137 -1.49 23.18 -15.31
CA LEU A 137 -0.70 21.98 -15.05
C LEU A 137 -0.17 21.32 -16.34
N ARG A 138 -0.52 21.83 -17.52
CA ARG A 138 -0.13 21.28 -18.84
C ARG A 138 -0.53 19.80 -19.00
N LEU A 139 -1.69 19.41 -18.46
CA LEU A 139 -2.20 18.05 -18.53
C LEU A 139 -2.56 17.63 -19.95
N ALA A 140 -2.91 18.58 -20.82
CA ALA A 140 -3.21 18.38 -22.23
C ALA A 140 -2.02 18.73 -23.15
N TYR A 141 -0.77 18.56 -22.68
CA TYR A 141 0.45 18.94 -23.44
C TYR A 141 0.57 18.35 -24.85
N ASP A 142 -0.12 17.25 -25.14
CA ASP A 142 -0.15 16.52 -26.41
C ASP A 142 -1.42 16.76 -27.22
N ASN A 143 -2.28 17.69 -26.79
CA ASN A 143 -3.61 17.96 -27.36
C ASN A 143 -4.58 16.76 -27.31
N SER A 144 -4.30 15.72 -26.50
CA SER A 144 -5.26 14.64 -26.28
C SER A 144 -6.52 15.18 -25.61
N ALA A 145 -7.70 14.79 -26.08
CA ALA A 145 -8.99 15.10 -25.48
C ALA A 145 -9.45 14.05 -24.46
N ASN A 146 -8.62 13.06 -24.13
CA ASN A 146 -8.99 11.99 -23.21
C ASN A 146 -8.83 12.45 -21.75
N TYR A 147 -9.97 12.73 -21.11
CA TYR A 147 -10.02 13.18 -19.72
C TYR A 147 -9.42 12.19 -18.72
N TRP A 148 -9.39 10.89 -19.02
CA TRP A 148 -8.70 9.90 -18.18
C TRP A 148 -7.18 10.08 -18.24
N TYR A 149 -6.63 10.40 -19.40
CA TYR A 149 -5.19 10.66 -19.53
C TYR A 149 -4.82 11.89 -18.70
N TRP A 150 -5.60 12.97 -18.81
CA TRP A 150 -5.41 14.14 -17.96
C TRP A 150 -5.50 13.79 -16.46
N ALA A 151 -6.40 12.89 -16.06
CA ALA A 151 -6.58 12.49 -14.67
C ALA A 151 -5.36 11.74 -14.14
N PHE A 152 -4.79 10.82 -14.93
CA PHE A 152 -3.56 10.09 -14.57
C PHE A 152 -2.34 11.01 -14.54
N ARG A 153 -2.24 11.95 -15.48
CA ARG A 153 -1.19 12.98 -15.49
C ARG A 153 -1.27 13.90 -14.26
N ARG A 154 -2.48 14.20 -13.79
CA ARG A 154 -2.68 14.99 -12.57
C ARG A 154 -2.14 14.28 -11.34
N ILE A 155 -2.28 12.95 -11.24
CA ILE A 155 -1.66 12.16 -10.15
C ILE A 155 -0.15 12.41 -10.13
N ALA A 156 0.49 12.34 -11.30
CA ALA A 156 1.93 12.58 -11.46
C ALA A 156 2.34 14.04 -11.15
N SER A 157 1.52 15.01 -11.55
CA SER A 157 1.71 16.43 -11.19
C SER A 157 1.68 16.66 -9.68
N GLN A 158 0.75 15.99 -8.98
CA GLN A 158 0.60 16.15 -7.53
C GLN A 158 1.73 15.47 -6.74
N ILE A 159 2.21 14.30 -7.14
CA ILE A 159 3.40 13.72 -6.50
C ILE A 159 4.65 14.59 -6.76
N LYS A 160 4.76 15.23 -7.92
CA LYS A 160 5.83 16.21 -8.18
C LYS A 160 5.73 17.44 -7.27
N ARG A 161 4.52 17.97 -7.02
CA ARG A 161 4.28 19.03 -6.02
C ARG A 161 4.75 18.60 -4.64
N ILE A 162 4.37 17.39 -4.20
CA ILE A 162 4.76 16.86 -2.89
C ILE A 162 6.28 16.70 -2.79
N PHE A 163 6.94 16.19 -3.83
CA PHE A 163 8.40 16.13 -3.91
C PHE A 163 9.05 17.51 -3.66
N ASP A 164 8.55 18.56 -4.31
CA ASP A 164 9.08 19.92 -4.15
C ASP A 164 8.87 20.47 -2.73
N LEU A 165 7.70 20.22 -2.14
CA LEU A 165 7.38 20.68 -0.78
C LEU A 165 8.23 19.95 0.27
N PHE A 166 8.40 18.63 0.15
CA PHE A 166 9.32 17.90 1.03
C PHE A 166 10.76 18.39 0.88
N LYS A 167 11.17 18.75 -0.34
CA LYS A 167 12.51 19.30 -0.61
C LYS A 167 12.76 20.64 0.09
N ILE A 168 11.74 21.48 0.31
CA ILE A 168 11.85 22.71 1.09
C ILE A 168 12.26 22.42 2.54
N VAL A 169 11.73 21.34 3.13
CA VAL A 169 11.94 20.99 4.55
C VAL A 169 13.18 20.12 4.75
N PHE A 170 13.34 19.09 3.93
CA PHE A 170 14.41 18.10 4.08
C PHE A 170 15.71 18.46 3.34
N GLY A 171 15.70 19.44 2.44
CA GLY A 171 16.84 19.77 1.60
C GLY A 171 17.00 18.84 0.38
N GLN A 172 17.72 19.33 -0.64
CA GLN A 172 17.89 18.63 -1.92
C GLN A 172 18.63 17.30 -1.77
N GLU A 173 19.54 17.20 -0.80
CA GLU A 173 20.36 16.04 -0.51
C GLU A 173 19.55 14.86 0.04
N ASN A 174 18.41 15.12 0.70
CA ASN A 174 17.58 14.10 1.35
C ASN A 174 16.33 13.69 0.55
N VAL A 175 15.97 14.42 -0.51
CA VAL A 175 14.75 14.15 -1.30
C VAL A 175 15.07 13.70 -2.73
N GLY A 176 14.46 12.58 -3.13
CA GLY A 176 14.54 12.03 -4.49
C GLY A 176 14.94 10.56 -4.56
N PRO A 177 15.38 10.09 -5.73
CA PRO A 177 15.65 8.67 -5.96
C PRO A 177 16.72 8.16 -4.99
N TRP A 178 16.41 7.06 -4.30
CA TRP A 178 17.35 6.37 -3.40
C TRP A 178 17.88 7.21 -2.23
N LYS A 179 17.17 8.30 -1.89
CA LYS A 179 17.43 9.14 -0.72
C LYS A 179 16.46 8.81 0.40
N ARG A 180 16.51 9.60 1.49
CA ARG A 180 15.63 9.43 2.65
C ARG A 180 14.15 9.60 2.27
N ILE A 181 13.80 10.65 1.53
CA ILE A 181 12.42 10.87 1.05
C ILE A 181 12.28 10.36 -0.38
N ARG A 182 11.43 9.36 -0.56
CA ARG A 182 11.25 8.56 -1.77
C ARG A 182 9.85 8.77 -2.33
N SER A 183 9.71 9.66 -3.30
CA SER A 183 8.43 9.89 -3.98
C SER A 183 8.06 8.69 -4.88
N ILE A 184 6.82 8.23 -4.75
CA ILE A 184 6.26 7.09 -5.50
C ILE A 184 5.07 7.53 -6.32
N LEU A 185 5.05 7.15 -7.61
CA LEU A 185 3.88 7.29 -8.47
C LEU A 185 3.08 6.00 -8.48
N ALA A 186 1.89 6.01 -7.88
CA ALA A 186 1.00 4.85 -7.85
C ALA A 186 0.10 4.74 -9.10
N GLY A 187 -0.22 3.50 -9.48
CA GLY A 187 -1.12 3.15 -10.56
C GLY A 187 -1.93 1.89 -10.26
N GLN A 188 -2.36 1.17 -11.30
CA GLN A 188 -3.10 -0.08 -11.16
C GLN A 188 -2.31 -1.21 -11.83
N CYS A 189 -2.24 -2.38 -11.18
CA CYS A 189 -1.50 -3.53 -11.71
C CYS A 189 -1.99 -3.93 -13.11
N VAL A 190 -3.30 -4.11 -13.29
CA VAL A 190 -3.89 -4.57 -14.56
C VAL A 190 -4.12 -3.46 -15.61
N ASN A 191 -3.80 -2.20 -15.29
CA ASN A 191 -3.94 -1.08 -16.22
C ASN A 191 -2.66 -0.21 -16.25
N PRO A 192 -1.66 -0.61 -17.05
CA PRO A 192 -0.39 0.12 -17.16
C PRO A 192 -0.52 1.56 -17.68
N THR A 193 -1.64 1.88 -18.34
CA THR A 193 -1.90 3.22 -18.90
C THR A 193 -1.76 4.32 -17.85
N ILE A 194 -2.13 4.04 -16.59
CA ILE A 194 -2.04 5.03 -15.51
C ILE A 194 -0.59 5.47 -15.28
N ILE A 195 0.32 4.50 -15.15
CA ILE A 195 1.75 4.74 -14.96
C ILE A 195 2.35 5.37 -16.22
N ILE A 196 2.03 4.84 -17.40
CA ILE A 196 2.55 5.35 -18.69
C ILE A 196 2.22 6.83 -18.84
N GLN A 197 0.94 7.21 -18.66
CA GLN A 197 0.51 8.60 -18.78
C GLN A 197 1.17 9.51 -17.74
N GLY A 198 1.35 9.03 -16.51
CA GLY A 198 2.00 9.80 -15.46
C GLY A 198 3.49 10.06 -15.74
N LEU A 199 4.24 9.02 -16.12
CA LEU A 199 5.68 9.12 -16.39
C LEU A 199 5.98 9.91 -17.67
N ASP A 200 5.23 9.70 -18.76
CA ASP A 200 5.39 10.48 -20.00
C ASP A 200 5.14 11.96 -19.75
N TYR A 201 4.10 12.28 -18.97
CA TYR A 201 3.84 13.65 -18.56
C TYR A 201 4.99 14.24 -17.76
N LEU A 202 5.49 13.56 -16.72
CA LEU A 202 6.64 14.04 -15.95
C LEU A 202 7.84 14.31 -16.85
N ASN A 203 8.18 13.35 -17.71
CA ASN A 203 9.28 13.46 -18.66
C ASN A 203 9.13 14.69 -19.57
N LYS A 204 7.93 14.91 -20.11
CA LYS A 204 7.67 16.01 -21.03
C LYS A 204 7.59 17.38 -20.35
N VAL A 205 7.02 17.44 -19.15
CA VAL A 205 6.59 18.68 -18.49
C VAL A 205 7.64 19.18 -17.51
N TYR A 206 8.37 18.27 -16.84
CA TYR A 206 9.35 18.59 -15.81
C TYR A 206 10.75 18.02 -16.10
N GLY A 207 10.88 17.02 -16.96
CA GLY A 207 12.13 16.31 -17.27
C GLY A 207 12.16 14.89 -16.72
N SER A 208 13.30 14.20 -16.84
CA SER A 208 13.41 12.76 -16.55
C SER A 208 12.78 12.37 -15.20
N PRO A 209 11.81 11.44 -15.17
CA PRO A 209 11.16 10.99 -13.94
C PRO A 209 12.11 10.52 -12.83
N SER A 210 13.24 9.92 -13.19
CA SER A 210 14.30 9.52 -12.22
C SER A 210 14.94 10.66 -11.45
N THR A 211 14.70 11.91 -11.84
CA THR A 211 15.18 13.06 -11.05
C THR A 211 14.26 13.41 -9.88
N PHE A 212 13.04 12.88 -9.87
CA PHE A 212 12.00 13.19 -8.88
C PHE A 212 11.51 11.95 -8.14
N LEU A 213 11.27 10.86 -8.89
CA LEU A 213 10.69 9.64 -8.36
C LEU A 213 11.78 8.66 -7.97
N HIS A 214 11.57 8.00 -6.84
CA HIS A 214 12.30 6.78 -6.51
C HIS A 214 11.74 5.58 -7.27
N GLY A 215 10.43 5.55 -7.48
CA GLY A 215 9.77 4.42 -8.12
C GLY A 215 8.32 4.68 -8.49
N ILE A 216 7.71 3.64 -9.06
CA ILE A 216 6.27 3.50 -9.24
C ILE A 216 5.74 2.45 -8.27
N ALA A 217 4.42 2.41 -8.08
CA ALA A 217 3.76 1.35 -7.33
C ALA A 217 2.46 0.87 -7.97
N ILE A 218 2.15 -0.41 -7.75
CA ILE A 218 0.94 -1.08 -8.24
C ILE A 218 0.33 -1.97 -7.15
N ALA A 219 -0.94 -2.35 -7.30
CA ALA A 219 -1.66 -3.29 -6.42
C ALA A 219 -1.81 -4.68 -7.07
N PRO A 220 -0.86 -5.61 -6.91
CA PRO A 220 -0.97 -6.97 -7.40
C PRO A 220 -1.79 -7.89 -6.47
N TYR A 221 -2.95 -8.34 -6.94
CA TYR A 221 -3.72 -9.41 -6.31
C TYR A 221 -3.79 -10.64 -7.19
N PHE A 222 -3.66 -11.83 -6.59
CA PHE A 222 -3.96 -13.08 -7.26
C PHE A 222 -5.37 -13.54 -6.87
N ASP A 223 -6.16 -13.95 -7.85
CA ASP A 223 -7.60 -14.16 -7.72
C ASP A 223 -8.03 -15.58 -8.14
N LEU A 224 -9.35 -15.78 -8.29
CA LEU A 224 -9.93 -17.07 -8.69
C LEU A 224 -9.83 -17.34 -10.20
N SER A 225 -9.23 -16.44 -10.99
CA SER A 225 -9.07 -16.58 -12.45
C SER A 225 -10.39 -16.97 -13.14
N GLN A 226 -10.44 -18.10 -13.84
CA GLN A 226 -11.62 -18.62 -14.54
C GLN A 226 -12.81 -18.94 -13.62
N TYR A 227 -12.58 -19.14 -12.31
CA TYR A 227 -13.61 -19.51 -11.34
C TYR A 227 -14.28 -18.31 -10.67
N LYS A 228 -13.83 -17.07 -10.94
CA LYS A 228 -14.27 -15.87 -10.20
C LYS A 228 -15.77 -15.60 -10.22
N THR A 229 -16.51 -16.08 -11.23
CA THR A 229 -17.97 -15.92 -11.34
C THR A 229 -18.77 -17.19 -11.02
N TRP A 230 -18.10 -18.29 -10.67
CA TRP A 230 -18.76 -19.58 -10.44
C TRP A 230 -19.40 -19.65 -9.03
N SER A 231 -20.45 -20.44 -8.93
CA SER A 231 -21.08 -20.84 -7.66
C SER A 231 -20.76 -22.30 -7.34
N ASN A 232 -20.93 -22.69 -6.07
CA ASN A 232 -20.70 -24.05 -5.56
C ASN A 232 -19.28 -24.60 -5.78
N LEU A 233 -18.27 -23.73 -5.63
CA LEU A 233 -16.86 -24.13 -5.70
C LEU A 233 -16.50 -25.03 -4.52
N THR A 234 -15.58 -25.98 -4.76
CA THR A 234 -14.85 -26.68 -3.70
C THR A 234 -13.63 -25.86 -3.27
N THR A 235 -13.07 -26.16 -2.08
CA THR A 235 -11.80 -25.56 -1.63
C THR A 235 -10.68 -25.77 -2.65
N ASP A 236 -10.59 -26.97 -3.24
CA ASP A 236 -9.57 -27.29 -4.25
C ASP A 236 -9.69 -26.44 -5.53
N GLN A 237 -10.92 -26.13 -5.96
CA GLN A 237 -11.12 -25.24 -7.11
C GLN A 237 -10.72 -23.80 -6.80
N VAL A 238 -10.89 -23.33 -5.57
CA VAL A 238 -10.41 -22.01 -5.15
C VAL A 238 -8.88 -21.97 -5.18
N ILE A 239 -8.22 -22.99 -4.60
CA ILE A 239 -6.76 -23.14 -4.61
C ILE A 239 -6.21 -23.20 -6.04
N GLU A 240 -6.85 -23.96 -6.93
CA GLU A 240 -6.46 -24.02 -8.35
C GLU A 240 -6.65 -22.67 -9.06
N GLY A 241 -7.70 -21.93 -8.73
CA GLY A 241 -7.92 -20.57 -9.21
C GLY A 241 -6.77 -19.63 -8.85
N PHE A 242 -6.37 -19.62 -7.57
CA PHE A 242 -5.22 -18.87 -7.10
C PHE A 242 -3.94 -19.27 -7.81
N ASN A 243 -3.65 -20.57 -7.88
CA ASN A 243 -2.46 -21.09 -8.57
C ASN A 243 -2.40 -20.62 -10.02
N SER A 244 -3.52 -20.71 -10.75
CA SER A 244 -3.66 -20.23 -12.12
C SER A 244 -3.43 -18.72 -12.25
N SER A 245 -3.99 -17.92 -11.33
CA SER A 245 -3.83 -16.46 -11.33
C SER A 245 -2.39 -16.04 -11.05
N ILE A 246 -1.71 -16.71 -10.12
CA ILE A 246 -0.29 -16.47 -9.78
C ILE A 246 0.62 -16.62 -11.00
N GLN A 247 0.31 -17.55 -11.91
CA GLN A 247 1.12 -17.73 -13.12
C GLN A 247 1.18 -16.48 -14.01
N THR A 248 0.29 -15.50 -13.83
CA THR A 248 0.28 -14.23 -14.59
C THR A 248 1.37 -13.25 -14.12
N PHE A 249 1.90 -13.42 -12.91
CA PHE A 249 2.96 -12.58 -12.33
C PHE A 249 4.37 -13.08 -12.66
N LEU A 250 4.49 -14.24 -13.31
CA LEU A 250 5.76 -14.80 -13.69
C LEU A 250 6.36 -14.02 -14.89
N PRO A 251 7.65 -13.63 -14.85
CA PRO A 251 8.31 -12.94 -15.96
C PRO A 251 8.16 -13.64 -17.32
N GLU A 252 8.02 -14.98 -17.31
CA GLU A 252 7.80 -15.81 -18.49
C GLU A 252 6.55 -15.44 -19.30
N ARG A 253 5.58 -14.75 -18.68
CA ARG A 253 4.39 -14.26 -19.37
C ARG A 253 4.67 -13.09 -20.31
N GLY A 254 5.84 -12.46 -20.19
CA GLY A 254 6.26 -11.34 -21.01
C GLY A 254 5.55 -10.03 -20.64
N TRP A 255 5.46 -9.13 -21.61
CA TRP A 255 4.98 -7.76 -21.42
C TRP A 255 4.05 -7.40 -22.58
N SER A 256 2.75 -7.44 -22.31
CA SER A 256 1.70 -7.16 -23.30
C SER A 256 0.41 -6.70 -22.61
N GLN A 257 -0.63 -6.40 -23.37
CA GLN A 257 -1.96 -6.16 -22.78
C GLN A 257 -2.48 -7.38 -22.00
N GLN A 258 -2.06 -8.59 -22.37
CA GLN A 258 -2.40 -9.83 -21.66
C GLN A 258 -1.43 -10.16 -20.51
N ALA A 259 -0.31 -9.43 -20.40
CA ALA A 259 0.68 -9.54 -19.33
C ALA A 259 1.05 -8.14 -18.78
N PRO A 260 0.09 -7.42 -18.16
CA PRO A 260 0.26 -6.03 -17.77
C PRO A 260 1.34 -5.82 -16.69
N VAL A 261 1.59 -6.83 -15.85
CA VAL A 261 2.66 -6.81 -14.84
C VAL A 261 4.03 -6.56 -15.49
N GLY A 262 4.33 -7.26 -16.59
CA GLY A 262 5.58 -7.08 -17.31
C GLY A 262 5.71 -5.71 -18.00
N VAL A 263 4.61 -5.02 -18.29
CA VAL A 263 4.66 -3.66 -18.85
C VAL A 263 5.22 -2.68 -17.82
N HIS A 264 4.84 -2.83 -16.54
CA HIS A 264 5.32 -1.96 -15.46
C HIS A 264 6.84 -2.07 -15.27
N VAL A 265 7.42 -3.27 -15.27
CA VAL A 265 8.89 -3.43 -15.12
C VAL A 265 9.64 -2.82 -16.28
N VAL A 266 9.22 -3.09 -17.52
CA VAL A 266 9.92 -2.59 -18.72
C VAL A 266 9.91 -1.08 -18.75
N TYR A 267 8.78 -0.48 -18.42
CA TYR A 267 8.59 0.96 -18.50
C TYR A 267 9.25 1.71 -17.33
N ALA A 268 9.24 1.12 -16.13
CA ALA A 268 10.02 1.64 -14.99
C ALA A 268 11.53 1.56 -15.28
N ALA A 269 12.02 0.45 -15.85
CA ALA A 269 13.41 0.27 -16.22
C ALA A 269 13.88 1.29 -17.27
N TRP A 270 13.02 1.64 -18.24
CA TRP A 270 13.31 2.69 -19.22
C TRP A 270 13.65 4.04 -18.56
N TYR A 271 12.98 4.36 -17.45
CA TYR A 271 13.22 5.57 -16.68
C TYR A 271 14.17 5.38 -15.50
N GLY A 272 14.72 4.17 -15.26
CA GLY A 272 15.59 3.89 -14.11
C GLY A 272 14.88 3.95 -12.75
N LEU A 273 13.62 3.54 -12.70
CA LEU A 273 12.77 3.58 -11.52
C LEU A 273 12.56 2.19 -10.89
N ALA A 274 12.40 2.15 -9.57
CA ALA A 274 11.93 0.96 -8.87
C ALA A 274 10.44 0.70 -9.10
N VAL A 275 10.00 -0.55 -8.93
CA VAL A 275 8.57 -0.92 -8.91
C VAL A 275 8.24 -1.56 -7.57
N HIS A 276 7.28 -0.99 -6.85
CA HIS A 276 6.84 -1.43 -5.52
C HIS A 276 5.40 -1.94 -5.54
N GLY A 277 5.01 -2.70 -4.52
CA GLY A 277 3.62 -3.08 -4.27
C GLY A 277 3.04 -2.23 -3.14
N TYR A 278 2.05 -1.38 -3.41
CA TYR A 278 1.43 -0.59 -2.33
C TYR A 278 0.37 -1.39 -1.54
N GLU A 279 -0.15 -2.46 -2.13
CA GLU A 279 -1.01 -3.47 -1.53
C GLU A 279 -0.99 -4.76 -2.36
N GLY A 280 -1.43 -5.89 -1.80
CA GLY A 280 -1.51 -7.16 -2.52
C GLY A 280 -1.97 -8.31 -1.63
N GLY A 281 -2.16 -9.48 -2.25
CA GLY A 281 -2.60 -10.70 -1.57
C GLY A 281 -3.65 -11.51 -2.35
N PRO A 282 -4.33 -12.48 -1.68
CA PRO A 282 -5.39 -13.28 -2.28
C PRO A 282 -6.71 -12.51 -2.40
N ASP A 283 -7.22 -12.35 -3.62
CA ASP A 283 -8.54 -11.79 -3.91
C ASP A 283 -9.61 -12.87 -4.07
N THR A 284 -10.57 -12.89 -3.14
CA THR A 284 -11.75 -13.76 -3.22
C THR A 284 -13.05 -13.02 -3.50
N ALA A 285 -13.00 -11.69 -3.59
CA ALA A 285 -14.15 -10.81 -3.77
C ALA A 285 -14.43 -10.51 -5.25
N ALA A 286 -13.41 -10.50 -6.11
CA ALA A 286 -13.57 -10.27 -7.54
C ALA A 286 -14.54 -11.26 -8.18
N GLY A 287 -15.42 -10.75 -9.06
CA GLY A 287 -16.48 -11.55 -9.69
C GLY A 287 -17.69 -11.71 -8.75
N CYS A 288 -18.00 -12.95 -8.35
CA CYS A 288 -19.06 -13.22 -7.38
C CYS A 288 -18.49 -13.34 -5.97
N GLY A 289 -18.30 -12.20 -5.28
CA GLY A 289 -17.79 -12.17 -3.91
C GLY A 289 -18.60 -13.03 -2.93
N GLY A 290 -19.93 -12.94 -2.99
CA GLY A 290 -20.85 -13.69 -2.12
C GLY A 290 -21.04 -15.17 -2.49
N CYS A 291 -20.49 -15.67 -3.60
CA CYS A 291 -20.58 -17.07 -3.97
C CYS A 291 -19.55 -17.93 -3.24
N SER A 292 -19.91 -19.18 -2.94
CA SER A 292 -18.96 -20.22 -2.48
C SER A 292 -18.16 -19.84 -1.22
N LEU A 293 -18.76 -19.05 -0.32
CA LEU A 293 -18.08 -18.47 0.86
C LEU A 293 -17.37 -19.52 1.71
N SER A 294 -18.00 -20.66 1.99
CA SER A 294 -17.37 -21.72 2.78
C SER A 294 -16.09 -22.25 2.13
N ALA A 295 -16.07 -22.44 0.82
CA ALA A 295 -14.86 -22.88 0.10
C ALA A 295 -13.77 -21.82 0.10
N LYS A 296 -14.11 -20.54 -0.08
CA LYS A 296 -13.16 -19.41 -0.04
C LYS A 296 -12.54 -19.23 1.36
N ILE A 297 -13.35 -19.33 2.41
CA ILE A 297 -12.89 -19.27 3.80
C ILE A 297 -11.99 -20.46 4.12
N ASN A 298 -12.41 -21.68 3.73
CA ASN A 298 -11.59 -22.87 3.94
C ASN A 298 -10.26 -22.80 3.20
N ALA A 299 -10.25 -22.26 1.97
CA ALA A 299 -9.03 -22.08 1.20
C ALA A 299 -8.04 -21.14 1.90
N THR A 300 -8.51 -20.05 2.51
CA THR A 300 -7.65 -19.10 3.26
C THR A 300 -6.92 -19.76 4.43
N ARG A 301 -7.50 -20.83 5.01
CA ARG A 301 -6.92 -21.61 6.12
C ARG A 301 -6.26 -22.92 5.67
N ASP A 302 -6.22 -23.17 4.37
CA ASP A 302 -5.64 -24.37 3.79
C ASP A 302 -4.12 -24.27 3.84
N ASN A 303 -3.44 -25.38 4.18
CA ASN A 303 -1.99 -25.39 4.31
C ASN A 303 -1.26 -25.05 2.99
N ARG A 304 -1.90 -25.23 1.83
CA ARG A 304 -1.36 -24.89 0.51
C ARG A 304 -1.24 -23.38 0.29
N MET A 305 -1.91 -22.54 1.09
CA MET A 305 -1.81 -21.08 0.94
C MET A 305 -0.41 -20.56 1.17
N THR A 306 0.38 -21.18 2.06
CA THR A 306 1.78 -20.78 2.26
C THR A 306 2.58 -20.90 0.96
N ASP A 307 2.48 -22.04 0.27
CA ASP A 307 3.19 -22.28 -0.99
C ASP A 307 2.71 -21.36 -2.11
N LEU A 308 1.40 -21.03 -2.15
CA LEU A 308 0.84 -20.07 -3.09
C LEU A 308 1.39 -18.67 -2.85
N CYS A 309 1.38 -18.19 -1.60
CA CYS A 309 1.93 -16.88 -1.25
C CYS A 309 3.43 -16.78 -1.58
N VAL A 310 4.21 -17.82 -1.27
CA VAL A 310 5.64 -17.90 -1.61
C VAL A 310 5.84 -17.90 -3.13
N SER A 311 5.03 -18.64 -3.89
CA SER A 311 5.10 -18.67 -5.36
C SER A 311 4.77 -17.32 -5.97
N PHE A 312 3.76 -16.63 -5.45
CA PHE A 312 3.40 -15.27 -5.84
C PHE A 312 4.54 -14.28 -5.60
N LEU A 313 5.10 -14.26 -4.40
CA LEU A 313 6.21 -13.37 -4.03
C LEU A 313 7.49 -13.70 -4.83
N ASN A 314 7.76 -14.98 -5.09
CA ASN A 314 8.86 -15.38 -5.97
C ASN A 314 8.67 -14.82 -7.39
N GLY A 315 7.47 -14.91 -7.96
CA GLY A 315 7.17 -14.29 -9.27
C GLY A 315 7.40 -12.77 -9.26
N TRP A 316 6.90 -12.10 -8.22
CA TRP A 316 7.09 -10.68 -7.99
C TRP A 316 8.57 -10.29 -7.95
N TYR A 317 9.37 -10.91 -7.08
CA TYR A 317 10.79 -10.58 -6.94
C TYR A 317 11.66 -11.01 -8.13
N ARG A 318 11.31 -12.09 -8.84
CA ARG A 318 11.99 -12.49 -10.08
C ARG A 318 11.84 -11.45 -11.20
N SER A 319 10.80 -10.63 -11.16
CA SER A 319 10.65 -9.47 -12.05
C SER A 319 11.59 -8.32 -11.70
N GLY A 320 12.35 -8.39 -10.59
CA GLY A 320 13.19 -7.30 -10.09
C GLY A 320 12.41 -6.24 -9.30
N PHE A 321 11.17 -6.53 -8.95
CA PHE A 321 10.35 -5.65 -8.13
C PHE A 321 10.87 -5.56 -6.69
N GLN A 322 10.57 -4.43 -6.07
CA GLN A 322 10.95 -4.06 -4.71
C GLN A 322 9.83 -4.46 -3.72
N PRO A 323 9.95 -4.21 -2.40
CA PRO A 323 9.01 -4.70 -1.42
C PRO A 323 7.53 -4.48 -1.77
N LEU A 324 6.74 -5.50 -1.46
CA LEU A 324 5.29 -5.53 -1.62
C LEU A 324 4.64 -5.40 -0.24
N ASN A 325 3.77 -4.41 -0.07
CA ASN A 325 2.91 -4.32 1.10
C ASN A 325 1.73 -5.27 0.93
N TRP A 326 1.48 -6.09 1.95
CA TRP A 326 0.28 -6.92 2.01
C TRP A 326 -0.91 -6.06 2.45
N TRP A 327 -2.11 -6.29 1.89
CA TRP A 327 -3.29 -5.45 2.15
C TRP A 327 -3.52 -5.18 3.64
N VAL A 328 -3.40 -6.20 4.49
CA VAL A 328 -3.35 -6.05 5.94
C VAL A 328 -2.25 -6.96 6.48
N THR A 329 -1.17 -6.37 6.99
CA THR A 329 -0.06 -7.10 7.63
C THR A 329 -0.41 -7.57 9.05
N GLY A 330 -1.30 -6.87 9.75
CA GLY A 330 -1.76 -7.21 11.09
C GLY A 330 -2.90 -8.23 11.14
N ALA A 331 -3.46 -8.38 12.35
CA ALA A 331 -4.64 -9.20 12.55
C ALA A 331 -5.93 -8.45 12.19
N ALA A 332 -6.80 -9.11 11.43
CA ALA A 332 -8.15 -8.59 11.16
C ALA A 332 -9.18 -9.71 11.17
N GLN A 333 -10.44 -9.32 11.34
CA GLN A 333 -11.56 -10.25 11.26
C GLN A 333 -11.73 -10.76 9.82
N ILE A 334 -11.86 -12.08 9.67
CA ILE A 334 -12.34 -12.67 8.43
C ILE A 334 -13.83 -12.41 8.29
N THR A 335 -14.23 -11.78 7.19
CA THR A 335 -15.62 -11.58 6.80
C THR A 335 -15.88 -12.22 5.44
N THR A 336 -17.13 -12.20 4.98
CA THR A 336 -17.51 -12.68 3.65
C THR A 336 -16.81 -11.94 2.50
N TYR A 337 -16.22 -10.78 2.78
CA TYR A 337 -15.48 -9.97 1.80
C TYR A 337 -14.02 -9.73 2.21
N THR A 338 -13.60 -10.23 3.38
CA THR A 338 -12.25 -10.00 3.91
C THR A 338 -11.58 -11.30 4.30
N SER A 339 -10.66 -11.77 3.46
CA SER A 339 -9.75 -12.90 3.75
C SER A 339 -8.31 -12.55 3.35
N TRP A 340 -7.96 -11.27 3.41
CA TRP A 340 -6.74 -10.67 2.85
C TRP A 340 -5.70 -10.36 3.92
N ASN A 341 -6.02 -10.57 5.19
CA ASN A 341 -5.15 -10.31 6.33
C ASN A 341 -4.12 -11.43 6.49
N LEU A 342 -2.90 -11.03 6.87
CA LEU A 342 -1.82 -11.99 7.12
C LEU A 342 -2.08 -12.86 8.35
N LEU A 343 -2.72 -12.28 9.39
CA LEU A 343 -3.07 -12.95 10.64
C LEU A 343 -4.56 -12.78 10.94
N GLU A 344 -5.21 -13.76 11.55
CA GLU A 344 -6.57 -13.61 12.11
C GLU A 344 -6.51 -13.07 13.55
N ASP A 345 -5.42 -13.37 14.26
CA ASP A 345 -5.17 -12.97 15.64
C ASP A 345 -3.67 -12.77 15.83
N MET A 346 -3.25 -11.61 16.36
CA MET A 346 -1.83 -11.31 16.60
C MET A 346 -1.16 -12.35 17.51
N ARG A 347 -1.93 -13.03 18.37
CA ARG A 347 -1.45 -14.08 19.28
C ARG A 347 -1.17 -15.41 18.59
N GLN A 348 -1.56 -15.60 17.32
CA GLN A 348 -1.25 -16.82 16.57
C GLN A 348 0.25 -17.17 16.65
N GLU A 349 1.11 -16.16 16.71
CA GLU A 349 2.56 -16.32 16.81
C GLU A 349 3.06 -16.75 18.20
N THR A 350 2.28 -16.52 19.25
CA THR A 350 2.58 -16.97 20.63
C THR A 350 1.99 -18.34 20.95
N LEU A 351 1.00 -18.78 20.17
CA LEU A 351 0.30 -20.05 20.35
C LEU A 351 0.87 -21.17 19.47
N ILE A 352 1.56 -20.80 18.39
CA ILE A 352 2.24 -21.71 17.46
C ILE A 352 3.72 -21.36 17.51
N ASP A 353 4.60 -22.34 17.72
CA ASP A 353 6.05 -22.11 17.63
C ASP A 353 6.43 -21.80 16.17
N THR A 354 6.41 -20.50 15.84
CA THR A 354 6.77 -19.98 14.53
C THR A 354 8.28 -19.85 14.34
N THR A 355 9.09 -20.06 15.38
CA THR A 355 10.55 -19.91 15.30
C THR A 355 11.17 -20.90 14.31
N THR A 356 10.55 -22.06 14.13
CA THR A 356 10.94 -23.07 13.13
C THR A 356 10.38 -22.78 11.74
N MET A 357 9.22 -22.13 11.62
CA MET A 357 8.62 -21.74 10.33
C MET A 357 9.36 -20.58 9.66
N PHE A 358 10.08 -19.77 10.42
CA PHE A 358 10.88 -18.64 9.94
C PHE A 358 12.38 -18.80 10.21
N ASN A 359 12.86 -20.03 10.44
CA ASN A 359 14.30 -20.24 10.49
C ASN A 359 14.93 -19.88 9.11
N SER A 360 16.23 -19.61 9.07
CA SER A 360 16.93 -19.17 7.85
C SER A 360 16.85 -20.14 6.66
N SER A 361 16.39 -21.37 6.87
CA SER A 361 16.20 -22.37 5.82
C SER A 361 14.76 -22.45 5.29
N SER A 362 13.80 -21.73 5.87
CA SER A 362 12.42 -21.77 5.39
C SER A 362 12.26 -21.00 4.08
N PRO A 363 11.35 -21.42 3.18
CA PRO A 363 11.13 -20.71 1.91
C PRO A 363 10.72 -19.25 2.10
N VAL A 364 10.03 -18.93 3.20
CA VAL A 364 9.64 -17.56 3.55
C VAL A 364 10.86 -16.73 3.97
N ALA A 365 11.76 -17.30 4.76
CA ALA A 365 12.99 -16.63 5.18
C ALA A 365 14.02 -16.46 4.03
N GLN A 366 13.84 -17.17 2.92
CA GLN A 366 14.67 -17.07 1.72
C GLN A 366 14.15 -16.04 0.70
N LEU A 367 12.99 -15.41 0.95
CA LEU A 367 12.52 -14.31 0.13
C LEU A 367 13.46 -13.09 0.27
N PRO A 368 13.70 -12.33 -0.81
CA PRO A 368 14.61 -11.17 -0.80
C PRO A 368 14.22 -10.03 0.15
#